data_AF-A0A6G1X459-F1
#
_entry.id   AF-A0A6G1X459-F1
#
_cell.length_a   1.000
_cell.length_b   1.000
_cell.length_c   1.000
_cell.angle_alpha   90.00
_cell.angle_beta   90.00
_cell.angle_gamma   90.00
#
_symmetry.space_group_name_H-M   'P 1'
#
loop_
_entity.id
_entity.type
_entity.pdbx_description
1 polymer ?
#
loop_
_entity_poly.entity_id
_entity_poly.type
_entity_poly.pdbx_seq_one_letter_code
_entity_poly.pdbx_strand_id
1 'polypeptide(L)'
;MQKTKLLVLIVIVIIFFIGFQWSTKGYVFVPPDLIEKEEIDRAIAITTHQMEQLDEAEVNQDVKENIIDSLIQQKALVAEAKDRGIEVSEEMVNKKINSTIERMKEFSSDELGLTSFLKEKGLTIEEYFQNYIRGQMEERVLIDKLYQEMEKKLEAPRNYRELDQEVQSIVNEFREMHQEEITELKEQYL
;
A
#
# COMPACT_ATOMS: atom_id res chain seq x y z
N MET A 1 -16.70 58.71 -5.15
CA MET A 1 -17.17 57.56 -5.96
C MET A 1 -16.27 56.31 -5.87
N GLN A 2 -14.94 56.44 -5.78
CA GLN A 2 -14.05 55.26 -5.66
C GLN A 2 -14.15 54.53 -4.31
N LYS A 3 -14.28 55.25 -3.19
CA LYS A 3 -14.38 54.65 -1.85
C LYS A 3 -15.63 53.76 -1.68
N THR A 4 -16.75 54.15 -2.27
CA THR A 4 -18.01 53.39 -2.24
C THR A 4 -17.93 52.10 -3.07
N LYS A 5 -17.22 52.11 -4.21
CA LYS A 5 -16.99 50.91 -5.02
C LYS A 5 -16.05 49.91 -4.34
N LEU A 6 -15.02 50.42 -3.66
CA LEU A 6 -14.09 49.58 -2.89
C LEU A 6 -14.80 48.85 -1.73
N LEU A 7 -15.71 49.55 -1.04
CA LEU A 7 -16.43 49.00 0.09
C LEU A 7 -17.43 47.90 -0.34
N VAL A 8 -18.10 48.08 -1.49
CA VAL A 8 -18.96 47.05 -2.07
C VAL A 8 -18.16 45.80 -2.49
N LEU A 9 -16.97 45.99 -3.07
CA LEU A 9 -16.11 44.88 -3.47
C LEU A 9 -15.65 44.04 -2.26
N ILE A 10 -15.26 44.70 -1.17
CA ILE A 10 -14.84 44.02 0.08
C ILE A 10 -16.00 43.22 0.68
N VAL A 11 -17.21 43.79 0.69
CA VAL A 11 -18.40 43.09 1.20
C VAL A 11 -18.73 41.86 0.35
N ILE A 12 -18.60 41.93 -0.97
CA ILE A 12 -18.81 40.78 -1.86
C ILE A 12 -17.77 39.68 -1.60
N VAL A 13 -16.49 40.03 -1.41
CA VAL A 13 -15.43 39.05 -1.10
C VAL A 13 -15.69 38.37 0.24
N ILE A 14 -16.13 39.12 1.27
CA ILE A 14 -16.45 38.55 2.58
C ILE A 14 -17.66 37.61 2.49
N ILE A 15 -18.72 37.99 1.76
CA ILE A 15 -19.89 37.12 1.54
C ILE A 15 -19.48 35.85 0.78
N PHE A 16 -18.57 35.96 -0.20
CA PHE A 16 -18.04 34.81 -0.93
C PHE A 16 -17.25 33.86 0.00
N PHE A 17 -16.41 34.38 0.88
CA PHE A 17 -15.66 33.57 1.86
C PHE A 17 -16.56 32.90 2.91
N ILE A 18 -17.60 33.59 3.39
CA ILE A 18 -18.57 33.01 4.35
C ILE A 18 -19.40 31.92 3.67
N GLY A 19 -19.84 32.13 2.42
CA GLY A 19 -20.53 31.11 1.62
C GLY A 19 -19.65 29.91 1.28
N PHE A 20 -18.38 30.15 0.97
CA PHE A 20 -17.38 29.11 0.71
C PHE A 20 -17.14 28.22 1.94
N GLN A 21 -17.07 28.81 3.15
CA GLN A 21 -16.96 28.05 4.39
C GLN A 21 -18.21 27.22 4.76
N TRP A 22 -19.39 27.55 4.22
CA TRP A 22 -20.61 26.75 4.44
C TRP A 22 -20.80 25.67 3.36
N SER A 23 -20.30 25.90 2.15
CA SER A 23 -20.34 24.94 1.03
C SER A 23 -19.38 23.75 1.19
N THR A 24 -18.35 23.85 2.05
CA THR A 24 -17.35 22.79 2.25
C THR A 24 -17.57 21.95 3.51
N LYS A 25 -18.61 22.24 4.31
CA LYS A 25 -18.96 21.52 5.56
C LYS A 25 -19.49 20.09 5.39
N GLY A 26 -19.33 19.47 4.23
CA GLY A 26 -19.85 18.13 3.92
C GLY A 26 -18.84 17.09 3.46
N TYR A 27 -17.58 17.47 3.23
CA TYR A 27 -16.52 16.51 2.94
C TYR A 27 -15.65 16.42 4.19
N VAL A 28 -16.04 15.54 5.13
CA VAL A 28 -15.07 15.02 6.09
C VAL A 28 -14.06 14.28 5.24
N PHE A 29 -12.90 14.89 5.05
CA PHE A 29 -11.74 14.22 4.48
C PHE A 29 -11.31 13.20 5.53
N VAL A 30 -11.90 12.01 5.49
CA VAL A 30 -11.38 10.86 6.21
C VAL A 30 -10.14 10.46 5.41
N PRO A 31 -8.93 10.63 5.95
CA PRO A 31 -7.75 10.13 5.27
C PRO A 31 -7.95 8.63 5.02
N PRO A 32 -7.55 8.10 3.87
CA PRO A 32 -7.65 6.67 3.62
C PRO A 32 -6.88 5.90 4.68
N ASP A 33 -7.37 4.72 5.05
CA ASP A 33 -6.70 3.84 6.00
C ASP A 33 -5.26 3.57 5.55
N LEU A 34 -4.34 3.48 6.52
CA LEU A 34 -2.93 3.18 6.25
C LEU A 34 -2.76 1.88 5.45
N ILE A 35 -3.55 0.87 5.82
CA ILE A 35 -3.67 -0.42 5.15
C ILE A 35 -5.16 -0.77 5.10
N GLU A 36 -5.68 -1.04 3.90
CA GLU A 36 -7.07 -1.43 3.72
C GLU A 36 -7.38 -2.76 4.41
N LYS A 37 -8.54 -2.87 5.03
CA LYS A 37 -8.98 -4.10 5.70
C LYS A 37 -8.90 -5.33 4.80
N GLU A 38 -9.35 -5.18 3.56
CA GLU A 38 -9.35 -6.25 2.56
C GLU A 38 -7.93 -6.74 2.24
N GLU A 39 -6.92 -5.88 2.40
CA GLU A 39 -5.51 -6.25 2.24
C GLU A 39 -5.02 -7.17 3.37
N ILE A 40 -5.40 -6.85 4.62
CA ILE A 40 -5.08 -7.69 5.79
C ILE A 40 -5.83 -9.03 5.73
N ASP A 41 -7.15 -8.98 5.51
CA ASP A 41 -8.00 -10.19 5.46
C ASP A 41 -7.51 -11.15 4.36
N ARG A 42 -7.11 -10.62 3.21
CA ARG A 42 -6.54 -11.41 2.11
C ARG A 42 -5.18 -12.02 2.48
N ALA A 43 -4.30 -11.26 3.10
CA ALA A 43 -3.00 -11.77 3.52
C ALA A 43 -3.16 -12.89 4.56
N ILE A 44 -4.06 -12.72 5.54
CA ILE A 44 -4.40 -13.75 6.52
C ILE A 44 -4.96 -15.01 5.83
N ALA A 45 -5.89 -14.86 4.88
CA ALA A 45 -6.47 -16.00 4.19
C ALA A 45 -5.42 -16.81 3.40
N ILE A 46 -4.53 -16.13 2.68
CA ILE A 46 -3.44 -16.77 1.94
C ILE A 46 -2.48 -17.48 2.88
N THR A 47 -2.04 -16.83 3.97
CA THR A 47 -1.14 -17.43 4.95
C THR A 47 -1.78 -18.61 5.67
N THR A 48 -3.07 -18.53 6.02
CA THR A 48 -3.81 -19.64 6.64
C THR A 48 -3.77 -20.87 5.74
N HIS A 49 -4.13 -20.71 4.46
CA HIS A 49 -4.11 -21.82 3.51
C HIS A 49 -2.70 -22.42 3.35
N GLN A 50 -1.66 -21.59 3.32
CA GLN A 50 -0.28 -22.07 3.23
C GLN A 50 0.14 -22.88 4.47
N MET A 51 -0.25 -22.44 5.67
CA MET A 51 0.05 -23.16 6.91
C MET A 51 -0.71 -24.48 7.01
N GLU A 52 -1.97 -24.52 6.58
CA GLU A 52 -2.76 -25.76 6.50
C GLU A 52 -2.10 -26.80 5.59
N GLN A 53 -1.50 -26.38 4.47
CA GLN A 53 -0.76 -27.28 3.56
C GLN A 53 0.54 -27.83 4.17
N LEU A 54 1.07 -27.20 5.22
CA LEU A 54 2.29 -27.59 5.91
C LEU A 54 2.01 -28.38 7.20
N ASP A 55 0.74 -28.72 7.49
CA ASP A 55 0.29 -29.30 8.77
C ASP A 55 0.76 -28.45 9.99
N GLU A 56 0.98 -27.14 9.79
CA GLU A 56 1.34 -26.20 10.85
C GLU A 56 0.09 -25.71 11.58
N ALA A 57 0.29 -25.16 12.79
CA ALA A 57 -0.80 -24.64 13.60
C ALA A 57 -1.53 -23.48 12.90
N GLU A 58 -2.79 -23.24 13.29
CA GLU A 58 -3.59 -22.12 12.79
C GLU A 58 -2.87 -20.76 12.94
N VAL A 59 -3.27 -19.79 12.10
CA VAL A 59 -2.80 -18.40 12.18
C VAL A 59 -3.10 -17.83 13.57
N ASN A 60 -2.06 -17.77 14.39
CA ASN A 60 -2.11 -17.20 15.72
C ASN A 60 -1.84 -15.69 15.70
N GLN A 61 -1.86 -15.07 16.87
CA GLN A 61 -1.62 -13.63 17.01
C GLN A 61 -0.25 -13.21 16.47
N ASP A 62 0.81 -13.98 16.71
CA ASP A 62 2.16 -13.67 16.22
C ASP A 62 2.22 -13.64 14.69
N VAL A 63 1.53 -14.58 14.02
CA VAL A 63 1.46 -14.60 12.55
C VAL A 63 0.69 -13.39 12.03
N LYS A 64 -0.43 -13.01 12.67
CA LYS A 64 -1.17 -11.80 12.29
C LYS A 64 -0.34 -10.53 12.48
N GLU A 65 0.41 -10.45 13.57
CA GLU A 65 1.30 -9.32 13.82
C GLU A 65 2.39 -9.23 12.73
N ASN A 66 3.00 -10.35 12.36
CA ASN A 66 3.98 -10.39 11.26
C ASN A 66 3.38 -9.98 9.91
N ILE A 67 2.14 -10.36 9.62
CA ILE A 67 1.43 -9.94 8.41
C ILE A 67 1.25 -8.42 8.39
N ILE A 68 0.74 -7.85 9.49
CA ILE A 68 0.54 -6.41 9.63
C ILE A 68 1.87 -5.66 9.52
N ASP A 69 2.91 -6.13 10.21
CA ASP A 69 4.23 -5.51 10.18
C ASP A 69 4.86 -5.56 8.78
N SER A 70 4.66 -6.64 8.03
CA SER A 70 5.08 -6.78 6.63
C SER A 70 4.37 -5.78 5.70
N LEU A 71 3.05 -5.60 5.89
CA LEU A 71 2.28 -4.61 5.14
C LEU A 71 2.70 -3.17 5.46
N ILE A 72 2.97 -2.87 6.74
CA ILE A 72 3.50 -1.56 7.15
C ILE A 72 4.85 -1.30 6.48
N GLN A 73 5.75 -2.28 6.50
CA GLN A 73 7.04 -2.18 5.82
C GLN A 73 6.88 -1.93 4.31
N GLN A 74 5.93 -2.62 3.66
CA GLN A 74 5.61 -2.38 2.25
C GLN A 74 5.16 -0.94 2.01
N LYS A 75 4.23 -0.42 2.82
CA LYS A 75 3.74 0.97 2.68
C LYS A 75 4.85 1.99 2.92
N ALA A 76 5.73 1.77 3.89
CA ALA A 76 6.89 2.62 4.14
C ALA A 76 7.80 2.72 2.91
N LEU A 77 8.14 1.58 2.30
CA LEU A 77 8.99 1.54 1.11
C LEU A 77 8.31 2.16 -0.12
N VAL A 78 6.99 2.01 -0.27
CA VAL A 78 6.23 2.68 -1.34
C VAL A 78 6.23 4.20 -1.15
N ALA A 79 6.02 4.67 0.08
CA ALA A 79 6.04 6.09 0.42
C ALA A 79 7.41 6.69 0.11
N GLU A 80 8.50 6.03 0.54
CA GLU A 80 9.87 6.44 0.25
C GLU A 80 10.17 6.46 -1.26
N ALA A 81 9.75 5.43 -2.00
CA ALA A 81 9.93 5.39 -3.45
C ALA A 81 9.25 6.59 -4.13
N LYS A 82 8.04 6.93 -3.68
CA LYS A 82 7.31 8.11 -4.20
C LYS A 82 7.97 9.42 -3.81
N ASP A 83 8.47 9.54 -2.58
CA ASP A 83 9.18 10.75 -2.11
C ASP A 83 10.48 11.00 -2.91
N ARG A 84 11.20 9.92 -3.24
CA ARG A 84 12.36 9.97 -4.16
C ARG A 84 12.00 10.24 -5.63
N GLY A 85 10.72 10.39 -5.96
CA GLY A 85 10.25 10.62 -7.33
C GLY A 85 10.43 9.41 -8.24
N ILE A 86 10.44 8.19 -7.69
CA ILE A 86 10.50 6.97 -8.48
C ILE A 86 9.13 6.75 -9.12
N GLU A 87 9.10 6.79 -10.45
CA GLU A 87 7.91 6.50 -11.24
C GLU A 87 7.96 5.10 -11.86
N VAL A 88 6.79 4.52 -12.13
CA VAL A 88 6.65 3.24 -12.83
C VAL A 88 5.75 3.42 -14.04
N SER A 89 6.16 2.86 -15.18
CA SER A 89 5.31 2.88 -16.37
C SER A 89 4.33 1.71 -16.36
N GLU A 90 3.17 1.89 -17.00
CA GLU A 90 2.19 0.81 -17.17
C GLU A 90 2.80 -0.42 -17.86
N GLU A 91 3.74 -0.22 -18.79
CA GLU A 91 4.45 -1.31 -19.47
C GLU A 91 5.26 -2.16 -18.47
N MET A 92 5.95 -1.53 -17.51
CA MET A 92 6.71 -2.25 -16.49
C MET A 92 5.78 -3.05 -15.57
N VAL A 93 4.66 -2.47 -15.16
CA VAL A 93 3.64 -3.15 -14.34
C VAL A 93 3.06 -4.33 -15.10
N ASN A 94 2.67 -4.15 -16.36
CA ASN A 94 2.13 -5.22 -17.21
C ASN A 94 3.16 -6.34 -17.43
N LYS A 95 4.43 -6.00 -17.63
CA LYS A 95 5.51 -7.00 -17.74
C LYS A 95 5.68 -7.79 -16.43
N LYS A 96 5.61 -7.12 -15.27
CA LYS A 96 5.67 -7.78 -13.96
C LYS A 96 4.48 -8.71 -13.75
N ILE A 97 3.27 -8.25 -14.08
CA ILE A 97 2.04 -9.04 -14.02
C ILE A 97 2.16 -10.29 -14.90
N ASN A 98 2.47 -10.11 -16.19
CA ASN A 98 2.58 -11.22 -17.13
C ASN A 98 3.66 -12.22 -16.70
N SER A 99 4.84 -11.75 -16.28
CA SER A 99 5.90 -12.65 -15.79
C SER A 99 5.51 -13.40 -14.50
N THR A 100 4.60 -12.83 -13.70
CA THR A 100 4.10 -13.50 -12.50
C THR A 100 3.03 -14.51 -12.88
N ILE A 101 2.08 -14.16 -13.75
CA ILE A 101 1.10 -15.12 -14.30
C ILE A 101 1.81 -16.31 -14.93
N GLU A 102 2.83 -16.09 -15.77
CA GLU A 102 3.58 -17.19 -16.42
C GLU A 102 4.25 -18.10 -15.40
N ARG A 103 4.83 -17.56 -14.32
CA ARG A 103 5.42 -18.38 -13.24
C ARG A 103 4.35 -19.12 -12.43
N MET A 104 3.18 -18.50 -12.27
CA MET A 104 2.08 -19.08 -11.50
C MET A 104 1.29 -20.13 -12.27
N LYS A 105 1.38 -20.17 -13.61
CA LYS A 105 0.74 -21.22 -14.44
C LYS A 105 1.25 -22.63 -14.12
N GLU A 106 2.44 -22.75 -13.54
CA GLU A 106 3.00 -24.02 -13.09
C GLU A 106 2.30 -24.55 -11.82
N PHE A 107 1.54 -23.70 -11.14
CA PHE A 107 0.83 -24.00 -9.90
C PHE A 107 -0.68 -23.93 -10.12
N SER A 108 -1.42 -24.83 -9.48
CA SER A 108 -2.88 -24.75 -9.40
C SER A 108 -3.31 -23.60 -8.49
N SER A 109 -4.53 -23.07 -8.67
CA SER A 109 -5.08 -22.05 -7.77
C SER A 109 -5.15 -22.53 -6.31
N ASP A 110 -5.19 -23.85 -6.11
CA ASP A 110 -5.25 -24.47 -4.80
C ASP A 110 -3.88 -24.46 -4.13
N GLU A 111 -2.83 -24.79 -4.87
CA GLU A 111 -1.45 -24.65 -4.37
C GLU A 111 -1.10 -23.20 -4.03
N LEU A 112 -1.73 -22.23 -4.69
CA LEU A 112 -1.57 -20.81 -4.39
C LEU A 112 -2.44 -20.30 -3.23
N GLY A 113 -3.35 -21.12 -2.70
CA GLY A 113 -4.32 -20.71 -1.69
C GLY A 113 -5.34 -19.68 -2.16
N LEU A 114 -5.55 -19.60 -3.48
CA LEU A 114 -6.43 -18.63 -4.10
C LEU A 114 -7.79 -19.24 -4.49
N THR A 115 -7.95 -20.58 -4.51
CA THR A 115 -9.17 -21.24 -5.01
C THR A 115 -10.45 -20.69 -4.38
N SER A 116 -10.53 -20.64 -3.04
CA SER A 116 -11.72 -20.16 -2.33
C SER A 116 -12.00 -18.70 -2.63
N PHE A 117 -10.96 -17.87 -2.65
CA PHE A 117 -11.05 -16.43 -2.93
C PHE A 117 -11.52 -16.15 -4.37
N LEU A 118 -10.88 -16.78 -5.36
CA LEU A 118 -11.24 -16.67 -6.78
C LEU A 118 -12.68 -17.12 -7.02
N LYS A 119 -13.09 -18.23 -6.40
CA LYS A 119 -14.45 -18.75 -6.53
C LYS A 119 -15.49 -17.82 -5.90
N GLU A 120 -15.21 -17.25 -4.72
CA GLU A 120 -16.10 -16.29 -4.06
C GLU A 120 -16.28 -15.02 -4.91
N LYS A 121 -15.19 -14.51 -5.49
CA LYS A 121 -15.22 -13.30 -6.31
C LYS A 121 -15.61 -13.55 -7.77
N GLY A 122 -15.73 -14.81 -8.19
CA GLY A 122 -16.03 -15.18 -9.57
C GLY A 122 -14.94 -14.76 -10.56
N LEU A 123 -13.67 -14.79 -10.14
CA LEU A 123 -12.52 -14.34 -10.91
C LEU A 123 -11.71 -15.52 -11.46
N THR A 124 -11.12 -15.35 -12.64
CA THR A 124 -9.99 -16.20 -13.08
C THR A 124 -8.68 -15.76 -12.42
N ILE A 125 -7.65 -16.60 -12.49
CA ILE A 125 -6.31 -16.25 -12.00
C ILE A 125 -5.74 -15.03 -12.75
N GLU A 126 -5.97 -14.93 -14.07
CA GLU A 126 -5.57 -13.78 -14.86
C GLU A 126 -6.29 -12.50 -14.42
N GLU A 127 -7.60 -12.56 -14.21
CA GLU A 127 -8.39 -11.41 -13.73
C GLU A 127 -7.95 -10.96 -12.34
N TYR A 128 -7.60 -11.91 -11.47
CA TYR A 128 -7.01 -11.60 -10.16
C TYR A 128 -5.71 -10.79 -10.31
N PHE A 129 -4.76 -11.25 -11.12
CA PHE A 129 -3.48 -10.55 -11.31
C PHE A 129 -3.61 -9.24 -12.10
N GLN A 130 -4.49 -9.19 -13.10
CA GLN A 130 -4.66 -8.03 -14.00
C GLN A 130 -5.47 -6.90 -13.35
N ASN A 131 -6.49 -7.25 -12.57
CA ASN A 131 -7.48 -6.29 -12.09
C ASN A 131 -7.50 -6.17 -10.57
N TYR A 132 -7.38 -7.29 -9.85
CA TYR A 132 -7.57 -7.30 -8.40
C TYR A 132 -6.31 -6.88 -7.63
N ILE A 133 -5.13 -7.40 -8.00
CA ILE A 133 -3.87 -7.07 -7.31
C ILE A 133 -2.96 -6.14 -8.12
N ARG A 134 -3.49 -5.48 -9.16
CA ARG A 134 -2.71 -4.58 -10.02
C ARG A 134 -1.97 -3.51 -9.23
N GLY A 135 -2.66 -2.86 -8.27
CA GLY A 135 -2.06 -1.84 -7.41
C GLY A 135 -0.90 -2.41 -6.58
N GLN A 136 -1.05 -3.61 -6.02
CA GLN A 136 0.03 -4.28 -5.29
C GLN A 136 1.21 -4.64 -6.20
N MET A 137 0.94 -4.97 -7.47
CA MET A 137 1.99 -5.23 -8.45
C MET A 137 2.72 -3.94 -8.84
N GLU A 138 2.02 -2.82 -8.92
CA GLU A 138 2.63 -1.49 -9.11
C GLU A 138 3.52 -1.12 -7.92
N GLU A 139 3.01 -1.24 -6.69
CA GLU A 139 3.77 -1.06 -5.45
C GLU A 139 5.02 -1.93 -5.44
N ARG A 140 4.91 -3.20 -5.86
CA ARG A 140 6.06 -4.10 -5.93
C ARG A 140 7.11 -3.63 -6.93
N VAL A 141 6.71 -3.10 -8.09
CA VAL A 141 7.66 -2.55 -9.08
C VAL A 141 8.33 -1.28 -8.54
N LEU A 142 7.60 -0.43 -7.82
CA LEU A 142 8.16 0.75 -7.13
C LEU A 142 9.24 0.34 -6.13
N ILE A 143 8.92 -0.63 -5.27
CA ILE A 143 9.87 -1.16 -4.27
C ILE A 143 11.09 -1.79 -4.96
N ASP A 144 10.90 -2.63 -5.98
CA ASP A 144 12.00 -3.25 -6.73
C ASP A 144 12.94 -2.15 -7.33
N LYS A 145 12.39 -1.02 -7.79
CA LYS A 145 13.19 0.12 -8.29
C LYS A 145 13.90 0.89 -7.17
N LEU A 146 13.25 1.07 -6.02
CA LEU A 146 13.87 1.69 -4.84
C LEU A 146 15.11 0.90 -4.41
N TYR A 147 14.98 -0.43 -4.31
CA TYR A 147 16.13 -1.30 -4.01
C TYR A 147 17.25 -1.16 -5.05
N GLN A 148 16.93 -1.14 -6.35
CA GLN A 148 17.94 -0.93 -7.40
C GLN A 148 18.65 0.44 -7.27
N GLU A 149 17.95 1.48 -6.82
CA GLU A 149 18.57 2.78 -6.58
C GLU A 149 19.49 2.76 -5.36
N MET A 150 19.03 2.18 -4.25
CA MET A 150 19.85 2.02 -3.02
C MET A 150 21.10 1.20 -3.31
N GLU A 151 20.96 0.07 -4.01
CA GLU A 151 22.08 -0.79 -4.40
C GLU A 151 23.12 -0.06 -5.27
N LYS A 152 22.71 0.86 -6.16
CA LYS A 152 23.64 1.65 -6.99
C LYS A 152 24.49 2.63 -6.17
N LYS A 153 24.03 3.03 -4.98
CA LYS A 153 24.77 3.93 -4.08
C LYS A 153 25.85 3.20 -3.28
N LEU A 154 25.80 1.86 -3.23
CA LEU A 154 26.77 1.06 -2.49
C LEU A 154 28.10 0.97 -3.26
N GLU A 155 29.20 1.33 -2.61
CA GLU A 155 30.55 1.30 -3.20
C GLU A 155 31.03 -0.13 -3.54
N ALA A 156 30.48 -1.14 -2.87
CA ALA A 156 30.75 -2.54 -3.12
C ALA A 156 29.45 -3.31 -3.38
N PRO A 157 29.34 -4.08 -4.48
CA PRO A 157 28.21 -4.97 -4.66
C PRO A 157 28.17 -5.97 -3.51
N ARG A 158 27.03 -6.03 -2.79
CA ARG A 158 26.73 -6.89 -1.62
C ARG A 158 27.05 -6.34 -0.22
N ASN A 159 27.10 -5.02 -0.01
CA ASN A 159 26.99 -4.50 1.35
C ASN A 159 25.54 -4.60 1.87
N TYR A 160 25.05 -5.83 2.05
CA TYR A 160 23.68 -6.11 2.48
C TYR A 160 23.34 -5.50 3.84
N ARG A 161 24.34 -5.27 4.70
CA ARG A 161 24.14 -4.65 6.00
C ARG A 161 23.78 -3.17 5.88
N GLU A 162 24.47 -2.42 5.03
CA GLU A 162 24.14 -1.00 4.81
C GLU A 162 22.75 -0.85 4.16
N LEU A 163 22.42 -1.72 3.20
CA LEU A 163 21.10 -1.76 2.58
C LEU A 163 19.99 -2.05 3.60
N ASP A 164 20.19 -3.06 4.46
CA ASP A 164 19.24 -3.40 5.52
C ASP A 164 19.10 -2.23 6.51
N GLN A 165 20.19 -1.57 6.89
CA GLN A 165 20.15 -0.40 7.76
C GLN A 165 19.36 0.77 7.14
N GLU A 166 19.53 1.05 5.84
CA GLU A 166 18.74 2.08 5.14
C GLU A 166 17.25 1.71 5.14
N VAL A 167 16.91 0.46 4.82
CA VAL A 167 15.52 -0.04 4.85
C VAL A 167 14.92 0.10 6.24
N GLN A 168 15.64 -0.30 7.29
CA GLN A 168 15.14 -0.17 8.67
C GLN A 168 14.96 1.29 9.07
N SER A 169 15.83 2.21 8.62
CA SER A 169 15.65 3.65 8.86
C SER A 169 14.33 4.15 8.27
N ILE A 170 14.08 3.83 6.99
CA ILE A 170 12.84 4.20 6.28
C ILE A 170 11.61 3.67 7.02
N VAL A 171 11.63 2.39 7.41
CA VAL A 171 10.50 1.75 8.11
C VAL A 171 10.27 2.37 9.48
N ASN A 172 11.32 2.67 10.24
CA ASN A 172 11.20 3.26 11.57
C ASN A 172 10.68 4.70 11.49
N GLU A 173 11.20 5.52 10.59
CA GLU A 173 10.71 6.89 10.36
C GLU A 173 9.23 6.89 9.96
N PHE A 174 8.82 5.95 9.09
CA PHE A 174 7.42 5.78 8.72
C PHE A 174 6.54 5.37 9.91
N ARG A 175 7.01 4.43 10.75
CA ARG A 175 6.30 4.00 11.96
C ARG A 175 6.13 5.13 12.96
N GLU A 176 7.15 5.98 13.12
CA GLU A 176 7.08 7.15 14.00
C GLU A 176 6.06 8.18 13.49
N MET A 177 5.99 8.42 12.19
CA MET A 177 5.00 9.32 11.59
C MET A 177 3.56 8.81 11.68
N HIS A 178 3.36 7.49 11.62
CA HIS A 178 2.03 6.85 11.58
C HIS A 178 1.72 6.04 12.85
N GLN A 179 2.29 6.44 13.99
CA GLN A 179 2.19 5.67 15.23
C GLN A 179 0.75 5.47 15.70
N GLU A 180 -0.10 6.51 15.57
CA GLU A 180 -1.50 6.46 15.98
C GLU A 180 -2.28 5.48 15.10
N GLU A 181 -2.16 5.59 13.77
CA GLU A 181 -2.85 4.70 12.82
C GLU A 181 -2.40 3.25 12.96
N ILE A 182 -1.11 3.00 13.20
CA ILE A 182 -0.59 1.64 13.43
C ILE A 182 -1.15 1.06 14.74
N THR A 183 -1.30 1.88 15.77
CA THR A 183 -1.85 1.44 17.06
C THR A 183 -3.32 1.05 16.90
N GLU A 184 -4.12 1.90 16.26
CA GLU A 184 -5.53 1.61 15.96
C GLU A 184 -5.69 0.36 15.09
N LEU A 185 -4.81 0.19 14.09
CA LEU A 185 -4.79 -1.00 13.24
C LEU A 185 -4.50 -2.26 14.06
N LYS A 186 -3.50 -2.23 14.94
CA LYS A 186 -3.17 -3.39 15.77
C LYS A 186 -4.29 -3.73 16.75
N GLU A 187 -4.95 -2.74 17.37
CA GLU A 187 -6.11 -2.98 18.26
C GLU A 187 -7.31 -3.63 17.55
N GLN A 188 -7.47 -3.39 16.25
CA GLN A 188 -8.57 -3.98 15.48
C GLN A 188 -8.33 -5.46 15.12
N TYR A 189 -7.08 -5.90 14.96
CA TYR A 189 -6.74 -7.22 14.40
C TYR A 189 -5.99 -8.17 15.34
N LEU A 190 -5.39 -7.66 16.42
CA LEU A 190 -4.64 -8.43 17.42
C LEU A 190 -5.39 -8.47 18.75
#